data_AF-A0A5S3YBL1-F1
#
_entry.id   AF-A0A5S3YBL1-F1
#
_cell.length_a   1.000
_cell.length_b   1.000
_cell.length_c   1.000
_cell.angle_alpha   90.00
_cell.angle_beta   90.00
_cell.angle_gamma   90.00
#
_symmetry.space_group_name_H-M   'P 1'
#
loop_
_entity.id
_entity.type
_entity.pdbx_description
1 polymer ?
#
loop_
_entity_poly.entity_id
_entity_poly.type
_entity_poly.pdbx_seq_one_letter_code
_entity_poly.pdbx_strand_id
1 'polypeptide(L)' 'MQYQLITTQSQLNQFVSSISTAKILAIDTEFMRRRTLYPEVALIQVFDGTHLAL' A
#
# COMPACT_ATOMS: atom_id res chain seq x y z
N MET A 1 4.59 -12.13 10.47
CA MET A 1 3.52 -11.57 9.62
C MET A 1 3.96 -11.71 8.18
N GLN A 2 3.10 -12.24 7.32
CA GLN A 2 3.39 -12.39 5.88
C GLN A 2 2.86 -11.15 5.16
N TYR A 3 3.66 -10.56 4.28
CA TYR A 3 3.25 -9.43 3.46
C TYR A 3 3.16 -9.84 1.99
N GLN A 4 2.34 -9.14 1.22
CA GLN A 4 2.29 -9.22 -0.23
C GLN A 4 2.95 -7.98 -0.83
N LEU A 5 3.97 -8.16 -1.68
CA LEU A 5 4.51 -7.08 -2.49
C LEU A 5 3.68 -6.92 -3.77
N ILE A 6 3.18 -5.71 -4.04
CA ILE A 6 2.33 -5.39 -5.17
C ILE A 6 3.10 -4.46 -6.12
N THR A 7 3.47 -4.97 -7.29
CA THR A 7 4.20 -4.20 -8.32
C THR A 7 3.45 -4.11 -9.64
N THR A 8 2.26 -4.69 -9.72
CA THR A 8 1.43 -4.69 -10.93
C THR A 8 0.01 -4.23 -10.62
N GLN A 9 -0.64 -3.60 -11.60
CA GLN A 9 -2.02 -3.14 -11.47
C GLN A 9 -3.00 -4.29 -11.19
N SER A 10 -2.77 -5.47 -11.77
CA SER A 10 -3.62 -6.64 -11.55
C SER A 10 -3.61 -7.08 -10.09
N GLN A 11 -2.41 -7.17 -9.49
CA GLN A 11 -2.26 -7.49 -8.07
C GLN A 11 -2.91 -6.44 -7.16
N LEU A 12 -2.77 -5.16 -7.52
CA LEU A 12 -3.41 -4.07 -6.77
C LEU A 12 -4.93 -4.19 -6.80
N ASN A 13 -5.52 -4.44 -7.97
CA ASN A 13 -6.97 -4.59 -8.12
C ASN A 13 -7.49 -5.79 -7.30
N GLN A 14 -6.75 -6.89 -7.29
CA GLN A 14 -7.08 -8.07 -6.49
C GLN A 14 -7.03 -7.76 -4.99
N PHE A 15 -5.97 -7.09 -4.53
CA PHE A 15 -5.82 -6.70 -3.13
C PHE A 15 -6.91 -5.73 -2.68
N VAL A 16 -7.19 -4.68 -3.46
CA VAL A 16 -8.28 -3.74 -3.16
C VAL A 16 -9.62 -4.46 -3.07
N SER A 17 -9.87 -5.43 -3.94
CA SER A 17 -11.08 -6.25 -3.87
C SER A 17 -11.14 -7.08 -2.59
N SER A 18 -10.02 -7.67 -2.14
CA SER A 18 -9.99 -8.47 -0.91
C SER A 18 -10.19 -7.66 0.37
N ILE A 19 -9.75 -6.40 0.39
CA ILE A 19 -9.92 -5.51 1.56
C ILE A 19 -11.13 -4.56 1.45
N SER A 20 -11.94 -4.68 0.39
CA SER A 20 -13.01 -3.72 0.06
C SER A 20 -14.10 -3.55 1.13
N THR A 21 -14.27 -4.55 2.00
CA THR A 21 -15.25 -4.54 3.10
C THR A 21 -14.63 -4.17 4.46
N ALA A 22 -13.33 -3.88 4.49
CA ALA A 22 -12.65 -3.45 5.70
C ALA A 22 -13.24 -2.14 6.22
N LYS A 23 -13.58 -2.11 7.51
CA LYS A 23 -14.12 -0.90 8.16
C LYS A 23 -13.05 0.13 8.48
N ILE A 24 -11.82 -0.32 8.67
CA ILE A 24 -10.66 0.48 9.08
C ILE A 24 -9.47 0.01 8.27
N LEU A 25 -8.67 0.95 7.78
CA LEU A 25 -7.39 0.69 7.12
C LEU A 25 -6.31 1.49 7.84
N ALA A 26 -5.20 0.85 8.16
CA ALA A 26 -3.95 1.52 8.50
C ALA A 26 -3.16 1.74 7.21
N ILE A 27 -2.72 2.98 6.99
CA ILE A 27 -2.00 3.41 5.79
C ILE A 27 -0.75 4.16 6.23
N ASP A 28 0.39 3.82 5.62
CA ASP A 28 1.65 4.54 5.75
C ASP A 28 2.29 4.72 4.37
N THR A 29 3.26 5.63 4.27
CA THR A 29 3.96 5.91 3.02
C THR A 29 5.43 6.18 3.26
N GLU A 30 6.27 5.64 2.39
CA GLU A 30 7.69 5.98 2.32
C GLU A 30 7.96 6.85 1.10
N PHE A 31 8.82 7.84 1.22
CA PHE A 31 9.18 8.74 0.12
C PHE A 31 10.68 9.04 0.10
N MET A 32 11.19 9.30 -1.10
CA MET A 32 12.57 9.69 -1.28
C MET A 32 12.73 11.19 -0.98
N ARG A 33 13.68 11.53 -0.11
CA ARG A 33 14.05 12.95 0.14
C ARG A 33 14.92 13.46 -1.01
N ARG A 34 14.33 14.24 -1.90
CA ARG A 34 15.01 14.91 -3.03
C ARG A 34 14.71 16.40 -3.03
N ARG A 35 15.51 17.17 -3.78
CA ARG A 35 15.28 18.62 -3.97
C ARG A 35 14.21 18.87 -5.04
N THR A 36 13.04 18.26 -4.86
CA THR A 36 11.87 18.38 -5.74
C THR A 36 10.75 19.11 -5.00
N LEU A 37 9.87 19.80 -5.72
CA LEU A 37 8.72 20.49 -5.12
C LEU A 37 7.73 19.49 -4.50
N TYR A 38 7.51 18.36 -5.18
CA TYR A 38 6.65 17.28 -4.71
C TYR A 38 7.51 16.08 -4.25
N PRO A 39 7.16 15.44 -3.12
CA PRO A 39 7.79 14.19 -2.71
C PRO A 39 7.60 13.10 -3.76
N GLU A 40 8.65 12.31 -4.00
CA GLU A 40 8.54 11.10 -4.80
C GLU A 40 8.20 9.93 -3.88
N VAL A 41 6.97 9.41 -4.00
CA VAL A 41 6.52 8.24 -3.23
C VAL A 41 7.32 7.01 -3.66
N ALA A 42 7.90 6.31 -2.70
CA ALA A 42 8.68 5.10 -2.88
C ALA A 42 7.86 3.85 -2.55
N LEU A 43 7.00 3.91 -1.53
CA LEU A 43 6.18 2.81 -1.07
C LEU A 43 4.87 3.32 -0.47
N ILE A 44 3.80 2.53 -0.59
CA ILE A 44 2.55 2.73 0.12
C ILE A 44 2.25 1.42 0.85
N GLN A 45 2.13 1.47 2.17
CA GLN A 45 1.77 0.31 2.98
C GLN A 45 0.30 0.37 3.36
N VAL A 46 -0.41 -0.75 3.24
CA VAL A 46 -1.83 -0.85 3.61
C VAL A 46 -2.08 -2.12 4.43
N PHE A 47 -2.80 -1.96 5.55
CA PHE A 47 -3.21 -3.06 6.41
C PHE A 47 -4.66 -2.92 6.89
N ASP A 48 -5.47 -3.95 6.72
CA ASP A 48 -6.88 -4.00 7.14
C ASP A 48 -7.12 -4.76 8.47
N GLY A 49 -6.06 -5.26 9.09
CA GLY A 49 -6.12 -6.15 10.26
C GLY A 49 -5.78 -7.61 9.95
N THR A 50 -5.79 -8.02 8.68
CA THR A 50 -5.49 -9.40 8.24
C THR A 50 -4.54 -9.46 7.04
N HIS A 51 -4.72 -8.59 6.04
CA HIS A 51 -3.95 -8.50 4.81
C HIS A 51 -3.00 -7.30 4.84
N LEU A 52 -1.70 -7.56 4.71
CA LEU A 52 -0.65 -6.54 4.64
C LEU A 52 -0.08 -6.48 3.22
N ALA A 53 -0.23 -5.32 2.57
CA ALA A 53 0.40 -5.03 1.28
C ALA A 53 1.49 -3.97 1.38
N LEU A 54 2.55 -4.20 0.61
CA LEU A 54 3.65 -3.27 0.33
C LEU A 54 3.69 -2.98 -1.17
#